data_AF-A0A2W4KJE7-F1
#
_entry.id   AF-A0A2W4KJE7-F1
#
_cell.length_a   1.000
_cell.length_b   1.000
_cell.length_c   1.000
_cell.angle_alpha   90.00
_cell.angle_beta   90.00
_cell.angle_gamma   90.00
#
_symmetry.space_group_name_H-M   'P 1'
#
loop_
_entity.id
_entity.type
_entity.pdbx_description
1 polymer ?
#
loop_
_entity_poly.entity_id
_entity_poly.type
_entity_poly.pdbx_seq_one_letter_code
_entity_poly.pdbx_strand_id
1 'polypeptide(L)'
;MQTITACQNARGTNQEDRVVSSALPVPIAFELPQNWRPAEPEQVGAPEAAYVALRPEPVTVTDFVANITVAGERLNGDRSLVEYVDESLRRLRQTAPDAELVKRTETDAEQTPSVTQIVSLTTDVQGTP
;
A
#
# COMPACT_ATOMS: atom_id res chain seq x y z
N MET A 1 -15.92 1.69 -2.33
CA MET A 1 -15.07 1.26 -3.46
C MET A 1 -14.37 2.50 -3.99
N GLN A 2 -13.12 2.74 -3.60
CA GLN A 2 -12.32 3.84 -4.14
C GLN A 2 -11.08 3.24 -4.78
N THR A 3 -10.99 3.41 -6.10
CA THR A 3 -9.87 3.00 -6.94
C THR A 3 -8.87 4.15 -6.94
N ILE A 4 -7.64 3.92 -6.46
CA ILE A 4 -6.55 4.90 -6.59
C ILE A 4 -5.92 4.69 -7.97
N THR A 5 -6.30 5.53 -8.93
CA THR A 5 -5.68 5.58 -10.26
C THR A 5 -4.52 6.58 -10.21
N ALA A 6 -3.29 6.12 -10.40
CA ALA A 6 -2.14 7.01 -10.57
C ALA A 6 -2.12 7.56 -12.00
N CYS A 7 -2.53 8.82 -12.19
CA CYS A 7 -2.39 9.55 -13.45
C CYS A 7 -1.07 10.33 -13.46
N GLN A 8 -0.22 10.11 -14.47
CA GLN A 8 0.95 10.98 -14.71
C GLN A 8 0.58 12.18 -15.60
N ASN A 9 0.92 13.37 -15.08
CA ASN A 9 1.08 14.68 -15.73
C ASN A 9 -0.17 15.49 -16.17
N ALA A 10 -0.51 16.51 -15.38
CA ALA A 10 -0.88 17.84 -15.88
C ALA A 10 -0.55 18.93 -14.83
N ARG A 11 0.08 20.01 -15.27
CA ARG A 11 0.44 21.19 -14.46
C ARG A 11 -0.83 21.90 -13.98
N GLY A 12 -0.93 22.12 -12.67
CA GLY A 12 -1.97 22.94 -12.05
C GLY A 12 -1.73 23.01 -10.56
N THR A 13 -1.59 24.22 -10.05
CA THR A 13 -1.32 24.61 -8.66
C THR A 13 -2.17 23.88 -7.62
N ASN A 14 -1.54 23.10 -6.73
CA ASN A 14 -1.87 22.88 -5.31
C ASN A 14 -0.78 21.96 -4.73
N GLN A 15 0.24 22.56 -4.11
CA GLN A 15 1.49 21.90 -3.71
C GLN A 15 1.42 21.30 -2.28
N GLU A 16 0.31 21.47 -1.56
CA GLU A 16 0.27 21.26 -0.10
C GLU A 16 -0.08 19.84 0.38
N ASP A 17 -0.33 18.87 -0.50
CA ASP A 17 -0.66 17.49 -0.08
C ASP A 17 0.07 16.39 -0.89
N ARG A 18 1.13 16.75 -1.62
CA ARG A 18 1.88 15.81 -2.46
C ARG A 18 3.09 15.26 -1.72
N VAL A 19 3.05 13.97 -1.40
CA VAL A 19 4.17 13.24 -0.81
C VAL A 19 5.13 12.74 -1.89
N VAL A 20 6.44 12.94 -1.69
CA VAL A 20 7.51 12.36 -2.53
C VAL A 20 8.45 11.60 -1.60
N SER A 21 8.62 10.29 -1.80
CA SER A 21 9.56 9.48 -1.01
C SER A 21 10.83 9.18 -1.80
N SER A 22 12.00 9.51 -1.24
CA SER A 22 13.32 9.28 -1.84
C SER A 22 13.86 7.87 -1.65
N ALA A 23 13.21 7.04 -0.83
CA ALA A 23 13.61 5.65 -0.58
C ALA A 23 13.14 4.69 -1.70
N LEU A 24 12.33 5.18 -2.65
CA LEU A 24 11.79 4.38 -3.73
C LEU A 24 12.71 4.35 -4.96
N PRO A 25 12.82 3.21 -5.66
CA PRO A 25 13.64 3.09 -6.86
C PRO A 25 13.23 3.98 -8.04
N VAL A 26 11.98 4.47 -8.02
CA VAL A 26 11.39 5.37 -9.00
C VAL A 26 10.64 6.48 -8.27
N PRO A 27 10.63 7.73 -8.79
CA PRO A 27 9.84 8.79 -8.22
C PRO A 27 8.35 8.47 -8.33
N ILE A 28 7.63 8.59 -7.22
CA ILE A 28 6.17 8.52 -7.20
C ILE A 28 5.59 9.76 -6.54
N ALA A 29 4.34 10.05 -6.87
CA ALA A 29 3.52 11.02 -6.18
C ALA A 29 2.12 10.42 -5.99
N PHE A 30 1.52 10.70 -4.85
CA PHE A 30 0.15 10.33 -4.53
C PHE A 30 -0.44 11.39 -3.61
N GLU A 31 -1.77 11.45 -3.62
CA GLU A 31 -2.55 12.29 -2.72
C GLU A 31 -3.05 11.41 -1.57
N LEU A 32 -3.01 11.96 -0.36
CA LEU A 32 -3.60 11.29 0.78
C LEU A 32 -5.12 11.52 0.80
N PRO A 33 -5.92 10.53 1.22
CA PRO A 33 -7.32 10.80 1.50
C PRO A 33 -7.46 11.76 2.69
N GLN A 34 -8.60 12.45 2.77
CA GLN A 34 -8.87 13.34 3.89
C GLN A 34 -8.78 12.60 5.24
N ASN A 35 -8.24 13.28 6.25
CA ASN A 35 -8.03 12.78 7.62
C ASN A 35 -6.96 11.69 7.75
N TRP A 36 -6.13 11.48 6.72
CA TRP A 36 -4.91 10.69 6.83
C TRP A 36 -3.73 11.60 7.18
N ARG A 37 -2.79 11.09 7.97
CA ARG A 37 -1.61 11.83 8.40
C ARG A 37 -0.35 10.99 8.17
N PRO A 38 0.74 11.58 7.64
CA PRO A 38 2.03 10.91 7.57
C PRO A 38 2.50 10.46 8.96
N ALA A 39 3.23 9.34 8.99
CA ALA A 39 3.96 8.88 10.17
C ALA A 39 5.36 8.40 9.75
N GLU A 40 6.33 8.57 10.64
CA GLU A 40 7.69 8.08 10.41
C GLU A 40 7.69 6.54 10.44
N PRO A 41 8.15 5.85 9.37
CA PRO A 41 8.09 4.38 9.27
C PRO A 41 8.72 3.64 10.47
N GLU A 42 9.84 4.14 10.98
CA GLU A 42 10.56 3.56 12.12
C GLU A 42 9.76 3.68 13.43
N GLN A 43 8.98 4.76 13.60
CA GLN A 43 8.20 4.98 14.82
C GLN A 43 6.96 4.09 14.89
N VAL A 44 6.49 3.60 13.74
CA VAL A 44 5.28 2.77 13.61
C VAL A 44 5.58 1.30 13.32
N GLY A 45 6.85 0.91 13.39
CA GLY A 45 7.27 -0.50 13.25
C GLY A 45 7.28 -1.03 11.81
N ALA A 46 7.42 -0.14 10.81
CA ALA A 46 7.50 -0.50 9.39
C ALA A 46 8.81 0.02 8.75
N PRO A 47 10.00 -0.36 9.26
CA PRO A 47 11.28 0.20 8.79
C PRO A 47 11.60 -0.09 7.32
N GLU A 48 10.98 -1.11 6.73
CA GLU A 48 11.09 -1.43 5.30
C GLU A 48 10.21 -0.54 4.40
N ALA A 49 9.30 0.24 4.99
CA ALA A 49 8.45 1.14 4.24
C ALA A 49 9.20 2.43 3.89
N ALA A 50 9.02 2.87 2.64
CA ALA A 50 9.48 4.16 2.17
C ALA A 50 8.56 5.31 2.63
N TYR A 51 7.32 5.00 2.99
CA TYR A 51 6.34 5.97 3.49
C TYR A 51 5.21 5.26 4.24
N VAL A 52 4.71 5.88 5.31
CA VAL A 52 3.51 5.44 6.03
C VAL A 52 2.56 6.62 6.26
N ALA A 53 1.27 6.39 6.08
CA ALA A 53 0.22 7.28 6.58
C ALA A 53 -0.78 6.49 7.41
N LEU A 54 -1.29 7.14 8.46
CA LEU A 54 -2.26 6.59 9.39
C LEU A 54 -3.54 7.42 9.33
N ARG A 55 -4.68 6.77 9.57
CA ARG A 55 -5.94 7.44 9.87
C ARG A 55 -6.17 7.42 11.39
N PRO A 56 -5.97 8.55 12.09
CA PRO A 56 -5.99 8.57 13.56
C PRO A 56 -7.35 8.21 14.16
N GLU A 57 -8.44 8.58 13.48
CA GLU A 57 -9.79 8.23 13.95
C GLU A 57 -10.13 6.78 13.55
N PRO A 58 -10.44 5.90 14.52
CA PRO A 58 -10.87 4.53 14.24
C PRO A 58 -12.08 4.55 13.31
N VAL A 59 -12.04 3.70 12.29
CA VAL A 59 -13.17 3.56 11.33
C VAL A 59 -14.30 2.74 11.95
N THR A 60 -13.98 1.94 12.97
CA THR A 60 -14.86 0.98 13.66
C THR A 60 -14.53 0.96 15.16
N VAL A 61 -15.29 0.18 15.94
CA VAL A 61 -15.15 0.02 17.41
C VAL A 61 -13.87 -0.74 17.81
N THR A 62 -13.07 -1.19 16.85
CA THR A 62 -11.81 -1.88 17.08
C THR A 62 -10.67 -0.87 17.17
N ASP A 63 -9.68 -1.13 18.01
CA ASP A 63 -8.46 -0.31 18.16
C ASP A 63 -7.53 -0.37 16.93
N PHE A 64 -8.04 -0.84 15.78
CA PHE A 64 -7.31 -0.89 14.54
C PHE A 64 -7.16 0.51 13.93
N VAL A 65 -5.92 0.95 13.79
CA VAL A 65 -5.57 2.18 13.07
C VAL A 65 -5.34 1.82 11.60
N ALA A 66 -6.25 2.29 10.74
CA ALA A 66 -6.10 2.11 9.30
C ALA A 66 -4.82 2.80 8.81
N ASN A 67 -4.04 2.09 7.99
CA ASN A 67 -2.74 2.54 7.51
C ASN A 67 -2.62 2.36 5.98
N ILE A 68 -1.76 3.19 5.39
CA ILE A 68 -1.29 3.10 4.00
C ILE A 68 0.22 3.04 4.10
N THR A 69 0.78 1.95 3.60
CA THR A 69 2.23 1.70 3.60
C THR A 69 2.69 1.62 2.16
N VAL A 70 3.76 2.35 1.84
CA VAL A 70 4.38 2.34 0.52
C VAL A 70 5.81 1.86 0.64
N ALA A 71 6.15 0.82 -0.10
CA ALA A 71 7.49 0.28 -0.21
C ALA A 71 7.83 0.03 -1.68
N GLY A 72 9.11 -0.13 -1.99
CA GLY A 72 9.54 -0.39 -3.36
C GLY A 72 10.91 -1.03 -3.39
N GLU A 73 11.07 -2.00 -4.28
CA GLU A 73 12.32 -2.70 -4.55
C GLU A 73 12.53 -2.83 -6.06
N ARG A 74 13.79 -3.03 -6.48
CA ARG A 74 14.09 -3.37 -7.87
C ARG A 74 14.05 -4.89 -8.03
N LEU A 75 13.23 -5.35 -8.96
CA LEU A 75 13.15 -6.76 -9.31
C LEU A 75 14.29 -7.13 -10.27
N ASN A 76 14.96 -8.26 -10.03
CA ASN A 76 16.11 -8.71 -10.83
C ASN A 76 15.74 -9.29 -12.22
N GLY A 77 14.51 -9.12 -12.69
CA GLY A 77 14.07 -9.55 -14.03
C GLY A 77 13.78 -11.05 -14.20
N ASP A 78 14.22 -11.90 -13.26
CA ASP A 78 14.06 -13.36 -13.35
C ASP A 78 12.62 -13.87 -13.12
N ARG A 79 11.69 -12.99 -12.72
CA ARG A 79 10.31 -13.34 -12.37
C ARG A 79 9.33 -12.33 -12.96
N SER A 80 8.20 -12.83 -13.42
CA SER A 80 7.07 -12.02 -13.88
C SER A 80 6.41 -11.25 -12.73
N LEU A 81 5.70 -10.17 -13.07
CA LEU A 81 4.94 -9.38 -12.09
C LEU A 81 3.90 -10.22 -11.34
N VAL A 82 3.23 -11.14 -12.04
CA VAL A 82 2.22 -12.04 -11.46
C VAL A 82 2.85 -12.98 -10.41
N GLU A 83 4.03 -13.53 -10.67
CA GLU A 83 4.73 -14.40 -9.72
C GLU A 83 5.12 -13.65 -8.44
N TYR A 84 5.54 -12.38 -8.55
CA TYR A 84 5.81 -11.53 -7.39
C TYR A 84 4.55 -11.28 -6.57
N VAL A 85 3.44 -10.96 -7.24
CA VAL A 85 2.15 -10.71 -6.58
C VAL A 85 1.65 -11.97 -5.85
N ASP A 86 1.78 -13.14 -6.48
CA ASP A 86 1.44 -14.43 -5.86
C ASP A 86 2.34 -14.77 -4.66
N GLU A 87 3.62 -14.42 -4.73
CA GLU A 87 4.53 -14.54 -3.58
C GLU A 87 4.15 -13.61 -2.44
N SER A 88 3.78 -12.35 -2.72
CA SER A 88 3.35 -11.40 -1.69
C SER A 88 2.16 -11.91 -0.89
N LEU A 89 1.16 -12.49 -1.57
CA LEU A 89 0.03 -13.12 -0.88
C LEU A 89 0.46 -14.36 -0.06
N ARG A 90 1.41 -15.16 -0.56
CA ARG A 90 1.97 -16.29 0.21
C ARG A 90 2.71 -15.83 1.46
N ARG A 91 3.51 -14.75 1.37
CA ARG A 91 4.21 -14.16 2.53
C ARG A 91 3.21 -13.63 3.55
N LEU A 92 2.17 -12.92 3.10
CA LEU A 92 1.11 -12.44 3.98
C LEU A 92 0.42 -13.60 4.75
N ARG A 93 0.21 -14.75 4.08
CA ARG A 93 -0.35 -15.95 4.72
C ARG A 93 0.55 -16.60 5.76
N GLN A 94 1.84 -16.29 5.79
CA GLN A 94 2.73 -16.79 6.84
C GLN A 94 2.43 -16.12 8.19
N THR A 95 1.93 -14.88 8.18
CA THR A 95 1.57 -14.12 9.38
C THR A 95 0.07 -14.07 9.64
N ALA A 96 -0.76 -14.16 8.58
CA ALA A 96 -2.22 -14.19 8.65
C ALA A 96 -2.76 -15.39 7.83
N PRO A 97 -2.82 -16.60 8.42
CA PRO A 97 -3.19 -17.82 7.69
C PRO A 97 -4.59 -17.80 7.05
N ASP A 98 -5.50 -16.98 7.58
CA ASP A 98 -6.86 -16.76 7.09
C ASP A 98 -6.94 -15.71 5.96
N ALA A 99 -5.80 -15.20 5.46
CA ALA A 99 -5.78 -14.23 4.39
C ALA A 99 -6.34 -14.81 3.07
N GLU A 100 -7.47 -14.24 2.63
CA GLU A 100 -8.21 -14.64 1.44
C GLU A 100 -8.17 -13.57 0.35
N LEU A 101 -7.88 -13.98 -0.89
CA LEU A 101 -7.95 -13.09 -2.04
C LEU A 101 -9.41 -12.89 -2.42
N VAL A 102 -9.92 -11.67 -2.22
CA VAL A 102 -11.30 -11.28 -2.56
C VAL A 102 -11.40 -10.88 -4.02
N LYS A 103 -10.43 -10.11 -4.52
CA LYS A 103 -10.44 -9.60 -5.88
C LYS A 103 -9.01 -9.38 -6.39
N ARG A 104 -8.78 -9.68 -7.67
CA ARG A 104 -7.59 -9.28 -8.42
C ARG A 104 -8.02 -8.46 -9.65
N THR A 105 -7.24 -7.44 -9.99
CA THR A 105 -7.39 -6.69 -11.23
C THR A 105 -6.02 -6.45 -11.81
N GLU A 106 -5.81 -6.94 -13.03
CA GLU A 106 -4.58 -6.79 -13.80
C GLU A 106 -4.81 -5.69 -14.83
N THR A 107 -3.85 -4.78 -14.94
CA THR A 107 -3.83 -3.72 -15.96
C THR A 107 -2.59 -3.91 -16.80
N ASP A 108 -2.79 -4.28 -18.06
CA ASP A 108 -1.73 -4.43 -19.04
C ASP A 108 -1.55 -3.11 -19.79
N ALA A 109 -1.01 -2.11 -19.09
CA ALA A 109 -0.64 -0.85 -19.71
C ALA A 109 0.79 -0.97 -20.27
N GLU A 110 0.97 -0.64 -21.55
CA GLU A 110 2.22 -0.86 -22.31
C GLU A 110 3.50 -0.39 -21.58
N GLN A 111 3.40 0.68 -20.78
CA GLN A 111 4.53 1.28 -20.08
C GLN A 111 4.48 1.09 -18.56
N THR A 112 3.38 0.56 -18.01
CA THR A 112 3.19 0.46 -16.55
C THR A 112 2.24 -0.70 -16.21
N PRO A 113 2.65 -1.95 -16.46
CA PRO A 113 1.86 -3.10 -16.06
C PRO A 113 1.66 -3.08 -14.54
N SER A 114 0.44 -3.34 -14.09
CA SER A 114 0.12 -3.33 -12.66
C SER A 114 -0.88 -4.41 -12.28
N VAL A 115 -0.79 -4.86 -11.03
CA VAL A 115 -1.74 -5.81 -10.45
C VAL A 115 -2.21 -5.25 -9.11
N THR A 116 -3.52 -5.14 -8.95
CA THR A 116 -4.16 -4.76 -7.68
C THR A 116 -4.83 -5.98 -7.06
N GLN A 117 -4.64 -6.18 -5.76
CA GLN A 117 -5.30 -7.23 -4.99
C GLN A 117 -6.08 -6.63 -3.81
N ILE A 118 -7.29 -7.15 -3.60
CA ILE A 118 -8.06 -6.94 -2.37
C ILE A 118 -7.98 -8.24 -1.59
N VAL A 119 -7.47 -8.17 -0.37
CA VAL A 119 -7.30 -9.32 0.52
C VAL A 119 -8.10 -9.07 1.79
N SER A 120 -8.83 -10.09 2.24
CA SER A 120 -9.52 -10.11 3.54
C SER A 120 -8.70 -10.94 4.52
N LEU A 121 -8.57 -10.48 5.77
CA LEU A 121 -7.87 -11.18 6.84
C LEU A 121 -8.38 -10.70 8.20
N THR A 122 -8.09 -11.47 9.24
CA THR A 122 -8.31 -11.13 10.65
C THR A 122 -6.97 -10.79 11.30
N THR A 123 -6.95 -9.83 12.22
CA THR A 123 -5.74 -9.47 12.94
C THR A 123 -6.07 -9.18 14.39
N ASP A 124 -5.34 -9.81 15.31
CA ASP A 124 -5.51 -9.57 16.73
C ASP A 124 -4.99 -8.17 17.10
N VAL A 125 -5.87 -7.30 17.57
CA VAL A 125 -5.51 -6.02 18.16
C VAL A 125 -5.65 -6.14 19.67
N GLN A 126 -4.51 -6.17 20.38
CA GLN A 126 -4.46 -6.33 21.84
C GLN A 126 -5.20 -7.57 22.37
N GLY A 127 -5.23 -8.67 21.59
CA GLY A 127 -5.93 -9.91 21.95
C GLY A 127 -7.42 -9.91 21.61
N THR A 128 -7.90 -8.92 20.87
CA THR A 128 -9.23 -8.91 20.24
C THR A 128 -9.08 -9.18 18.75
N PRO A 129 -9.65 -10.27 18.22
CA PRO A 129 -9.66 -10.56 16.78
C PRO A 129 -10.39 -9.51 15.95
#